data_AF-A0A377FYY0-F1
#
_entry.id   AF-A0A377FYY0-F1
#
_cell.length_a   1.000
_cell.length_b   1.000
_cell.length_c   1.000
_cell.angle_alpha   90.00
_cell.angle_beta   90.00
_cell.angle_gamma   90.00
#
_symmetry.space_group_name_H-M   'P 1'
#
loop_
_entity.id
_entity.type
_entity.pdbx_description
1 polymer ?
#
loop_
_entity_poly.entity_id
_entity_poly.type
_entity_poly.pdbx_seq_one_letter_code
_entity_poly.pdbx_strand_id
1 'polypeptide(L)' 'MELIFGLPLLLLILFFAFLYFNIKGLSDMWKDYNRTKSMIPLGFFVVGILGIFTGIWTWLVILIYYAIRPKS' A
#
# COMPACT_ATOMS: atom_id res chain seq x y z
N MET A 1 25.83 -14.12 -7.39
CA MET A 1 25.74 -12.64 -7.23
C MET A 1 24.56 -12.05 -8.03
N GLU A 2 23.65 -12.86 -8.60
CA GLU A 2 22.45 -12.37 -9.33
C GLU A 2 21.19 -12.28 -8.45
N LEU A 3 21.12 -13.06 -7.36
CA LEU A 3 19.96 -13.12 -6.47
C LEU A 3 19.72 -11.81 -5.67
N ILE A 4 20.77 -11.01 -5.45
CA ILE A 4 20.75 -9.82 -4.59
C ILE A 4 20.19 -8.59 -5.33
N PHE A 5 20.28 -8.54 -6.66
CA PHE A 5 19.71 -7.44 -7.45
C PHE A 5 18.26 -7.71 -7.87
N GLY A 6 17.87 -8.97 -8.06
CA GLY A 6 16.52 -9.34 -8.47
C GLY A 6 15.47 -9.14 -7.39
N LEU A 7 15.78 -9.51 -6.14
CA LEU A 7 14.81 -9.47 -5.04
C LEU A 7 14.36 -8.04 -4.65
N PRO A 8 15.26 -7.05 -4.46
CA PRO A 8 14.85 -5.67 -4.15
C PRO A 8 14.04 -5.04 -5.28
N LEU A 9 14.41 -5.30 -6.54
CA LEU A 9 13.69 -4.80 -7.70
C LEU A 9 12.29 -5.44 -7.81
N LEU A 10 12.18 -6.74 -7.57
CA LEU A 10 10.90 -7.45 -7.54
C LEU A 10 9.99 -6.90 -6.44
N LEU A 11 10.52 -6.70 -5.23
CA LEU A 11 9.76 -6.10 -4.12
C LEU A 11 9.28 -4.69 -4.44
N LEU A 12 10.10 -3.89 -5.12
CA LEU A 12 9.72 -2.55 -5.55
C LEU A 12 8.58 -2.58 -6.58
N ILE A 13 8.66 -3.48 -7.57
CA ILE A 13 7.60 -3.67 -8.58
C ILE A 13 6.29 -4.12 -7.91
N LEU A 14 6.37 -5.10 -7.00
CA LEU A 14 5.21 -5.59 -6.25
C LEU A 14 4.60 -4.49 -5.38
N PHE A 15 5.42 -3.62 -4.79
CA PHE A 15 4.94 -2.47 -4.02
C PHE A 15 4.17 -1.48 -4.90
N PHE A 16 4.70 -1.12 -6.08
CA PHE A 16 3.98 -0.25 -7.01
C PHE A 16 2.69 -0.89 -7.55
N ALA A 17 2.72 -2.19 -7.86
CA ALA A 17 1.53 -2.92 -8.27
C ALA A 17 0.46 -2.92 -7.15
N PHE A 18 0.87 -3.19 -5.91
CA PHE A 18 0.01 -3.10 -4.73
C PHE A 18 -0.63 -1.71 -4.61
N LEU A 19 0.15 -0.63 -4.70
CA LEU A 19 -0.38 0.73 -4.64
C LEU A 19 -1.37 1.00 -5.78
N TYR A 20 -1.03 0.60 -7.00
CA TYR A 20 -1.88 0.79 -8.18
C TYR A 20 -3.24 0.11 -8.01
N PHE A 21 -3.27 -1.17 -7.63
CA PHE A 21 -4.54 -1.90 -7.46
C PHE A 21 -5.39 -1.33 -6.33
N ASN A 22 -4.76 -0.92 -5.22
CA ASN A 22 -5.48 -0.31 -4.10
C ASN A 22 -6.07 1.06 -4.46
N ILE A 23 -5.28 1.94 -5.11
CA ILE A 23 -5.77 3.26 -5.56
C ILE A 23 -6.89 3.10 -6.60
N LYS A 24 -6.76 2.14 -7.52
CA LYS A 24 -7.81 1.83 -8.50
C LYS A 24 -9.08 1.35 -7.80
N GLY A 25 -8.97 0.42 -6.86
CA GLY A 25 -10.11 -0.06 -6.07
C GLY A 25 -10.80 1.07 -5.29
N LEU A 26 -10.04 1.97 -4.67
CA LEU A 26 -10.57 3.15 -4.01
C LEU A 26 -11.31 4.08 -4.99
N SER A 27 -10.77 4.30 -6.19
CA SER A 27 -11.42 5.09 -7.23
C SER A 27 -12.78 4.50 -7.61
N ASP A 28 -12.85 3.19 -7.77
CA ASP A 28 -14.08 2.49 -8.14
C ASP A 28 -15.12 2.52 -7.00
N MET A 29 -14.70 2.31 -5.75
CA MET A 29 -15.56 2.49 -4.57
C MET A 29 -16.11 3.92 -4.45
N TRP A 30 -15.29 4.93 -4.74
CA TRP A 30 -15.72 6.32 -4.74
C TRP A 30 -16.76 6.61 -5.83
N LYS A 31 -16.56 6.07 -7.04
CA LYS A 31 -17.55 6.17 -8.13
C LYS A 31 -18.86 5.49 -7.76
N ASP A 32 -18.78 4.29 -7.18
CA ASP A 32 -19.96 3.55 -6.73
C ASP A 32 -20.71 4.27 -5.62
N TYR A 33 -20.00 4.86 -4.65
CA TYR A 33 -20.61 5.75 -3.66
C TYR A 33 -21.32 6.93 -4.34
N ASN A 34 -20.67 7.60 -5.29
CA ASN A 34 -21.28 8.74 -5.97
C ASN A 34 -22.52 8.36 -6.78
N ARG A 35 -22.54 7.16 -7.38
CA ARG A 35 -23.67 6.64 -8.16
C ARG A 35 -24.82 6.17 -7.28
N THR A 36 -24.54 5.46 -6.20
CA THR A 36 -25.55 4.78 -5.37
C THR A 36 -25.95 5.55 -4.12
N LYS A 37 -25.11 6.48 -3.66
CA LYS A 37 -25.17 7.15 -2.35
C LYS A 37 -25.22 6.17 -1.17
N SER A 38 -24.79 4.92 -1.37
CA SER A 38 -24.75 3.90 -0.34
C SER A 38 -23.56 4.12 0.60
N MET A 39 -23.80 4.05 1.91
CA MET A 39 -22.75 4.18 2.92
C MET A 39 -21.77 2.99 2.93
N ILE A 40 -22.14 1.85 2.32
CA ILE A 40 -21.33 0.63 2.29
C ILE A 40 -20.01 0.86 1.51
N PRO A 41 -20.01 1.24 0.22
CA PRO A 41 -18.77 1.52 -0.52
C PRO A 41 -17.96 2.65 0.10
N LEU A 42 -18.61 3.64 0.73
CA LEU A 42 -17.92 4.70 1.47
C LEU A 42 -17.16 4.15 2.70
N GLY A 43 -17.79 3.23 3.46
CA GLY A 43 -17.14 2.57 4.58
C GLY A 43 -15.91 1.77 4.16
N PHE A 44 -16.03 0.95 3.12
CA PHE A 44 -14.90 0.22 2.56
C PHE A 44 -13.81 1.13 2.00
N PHE A 45 -14.19 2.26 1.39
CA PHE A 45 -13.24 3.27 0.91
C PHE A 45 -12.39 3.85 2.06
N VAL A 46 -13.02 4.24 3.17
CA VAL A 46 -12.31 4.77 4.35
C VAL A 46 -11.40 3.72 4.96
N VAL A 47 -11.89 2.49 5.16
CA VAL A 47 -11.08 1.38 5.69
C VAL A 47 -9.91 1.06 4.77
N GLY A 48 -10.11 1.11 3.45
CA GLY A 48 -9.06 0.92 2.45
C GLY A 48 -7.96 1.97 2.56
N ILE A 49 -8.32 3.27 2.68
CA ILE A 49 -7.33 4.34 2.88
C ILE A 49 -6.51 4.11 4.15
N LEU A 50 -7.16 3.78 5.27
CA LEU A 50 -6.48 3.50 6.54
C LEU A 50 -5.54 2.29 6.42
N GLY A 51 -5.97 1.22 5.74
CA GLY A 51 -5.15 0.03 5.49
C GLY A 51 -3.90 0.34 4.66
N ILE A 52 -4.04 1.14 3.60
CA ILE A 52 -2.90 1.55 2.77
C ILE A 52 -1.92 2.41 3.58
N PHE A 53 -2.43 3.40 4.30
CA PHE A 53 -1.59 4.29 5.11
C PHE A 53 -0.83 3.52 6.20
N THR A 54 -1.51 2.64 6.93
CA THR A 54 -0.88 1.81 7.97
C THR A 54 0.15 0.85 7.40
N GLY A 55 -0.11 0.24 6.24
CA GLY A 55 0.85 -0.62 5.54
C GLY A 55 2.11 0.14 5.10
N ILE A 56 1.95 1.28 4.43
CA ILE A 56 3.06 2.14 3.99
C ILE A 56 3.86 2.63 5.21
N TRP A 57 3.18 3.11 6.25
CA TRP A 57 3.81 3.60 7.48
C TRP A 57 4.64 2.52 8.18
N THR A 58 4.07 1.32 8.34
CA THR A 58 4.77 0.18 8.94
C THR A 58 6.03 -0.16 8.16
N TRP A 59 5.94 -0.21 6.83
CA TRP A 59 7.08 -0.47 5.97
C TRP A 59 8.17 0.60 6.10
N LEU A 60 7.79 1.88 6.15
CA LEU A 60 8.69 3.01 6.38
C LEU A 60 9.42 2.91 7.72
N VAL A 61 8.70 2.59 8.80
CA VAL A 61 9.27 2.41 10.14
C VAL A 61 10.28 1.26 10.15
N ILE A 62 9.94 0.13 9.51
CA ILE A 62 10.84 -1.03 9.39
C ILE A 62 12.12 -0.64 8.63
N LEU A 63 11.99 0.05 7.50
CA LEU A 63 13.14 0.52 6.73
C LEU A 63 14.06 1.42 7.56
N ILE A 64 13.48 2.42 8.23
CA ILE A 64 14.23 3.36 9.06
C ILE A 64 14.95 2.59 10.18
N TYR A 65 14.24 1.68 10.87
CA TYR A 65 14.83 0.84 11.90
C TYR A 65 16.05 0.09 11.40
N TYR A 66 15.96 -0.63 10.27
CA TYR A 66 17.10 -1.36 9.72
C TYR A 66 18.22 -0.47 9.19
N ALA A 67 17.91 0.75 8.74
CA ALA A 67 18.91 1.71 8.27
C ALA A 67 19.73 2.30 9.42
N ILE A 68 19.10 2.60 10.57
CA ILE A 68 19.75 3.23 11.73
C ILE A 68 20.23 2.22 12.78
N ARG A 69 19.76 0.97 12.72
CA ARG A 69 20.13 -0.07 13.70
C ARG A 69 21.66 -0.23 13.70
N PRO A 70 22.30 -0.16 14.88
CA PRO A 70 23.73 -0.43 15.00
C PRO A 70 24.04 -1.83 14.46
N LYS A 71 24.98 -1.91 13.53
CA LYS A 71 25.54 -3.18 13.06
C LYS A 71 26.52 -3.66 14.13
N SER A 72 26.02 -4.49 15.04
CA SER A 72 26.84 -5.30 15.94
C SER A 72 27.60 -6.36 15.16
#